data_AF-A0A6G1H0M0-F1
#
_entry.id   AF-A0A6G1H0M0-F1
#
_cell.length_a   1.000
_cell.length_b   1.000
_cell.length_c   1.000
_cell.angle_alpha   90.00
_cell.angle_beta   90.00
_cell.angle_gamma   90.00
#
_symmetry.space_group_name_H-M   'P 1'
#
loop_
_entity.id
_entity.type
_entity.pdbx_description
1 polymer ?
#
loop_
_entity_poly.entity_id
_entity_poly.type
_entity_poly.pdbx_seq_one_letter_code
_entity_poly.pdbx_strand_id
1 'polypeptide(L)'
;MAQWLPPAAASEDAKPLINLLRGWPNYNLLPVALLKEATAATLADTKITYPALEYGPDWGYQPLRESIANWTTAYYPLEEPNSSDRIAITGGASQNLACMLQVFTDPVYTRNIWCIAPAYFLAFRIFDDSGFSGKLRAVPEDDEGIDIEWLRQEIEKSEKKAQEEGNNKPIFKSPRPWSKIYRHVIYGVPTFSNPSSKTMTLLRRQQLVRLAREYDALIITDDVYDFLQWPSERTADTKSLKAATQPRIVDVDRFLDGGAEREGSDGFGNAASNGSFSKICGPGLRTGWVESTVKFAHGVSQTGSSRSGGAPSHFTSTHISHLLETGQLQSYITDTLRPAYASRYRRMMAAIEKHLLPLGVRLPQSDRDIVG
;
A
#
# COMPACT_ATOMS: atom_id res chain seq x y z
N MET A 1 -7.29 -18.64 -10.08
CA MET A 1 -8.63 -18.03 -9.93
C MET A 1 -9.49 -19.00 -9.17
N ALA A 2 -9.96 -18.64 -7.97
CA ALA A 2 -10.98 -19.46 -7.30
C ALA A 2 -12.26 -19.35 -8.12
N GLN A 3 -12.61 -20.45 -8.81
CA GLN A 3 -13.83 -20.57 -9.60
C GLN A 3 -15.05 -20.24 -8.73
N TRP A 4 -16.00 -19.53 -9.32
CA TRP A 4 -17.34 -19.34 -8.78
C TRP A 4 -18.05 -20.70 -8.81
N LEU A 5 -17.87 -21.50 -7.77
CA LEU A 5 -18.73 -22.63 -7.48
C LEU A 5 -19.79 -22.15 -6.48
N PRO A 6 -21.09 -22.19 -6.82
CA PRO A 6 -22.12 -21.97 -5.81
C PRO A 6 -21.98 -23.04 -4.72
N PRO A 7 -22.18 -22.71 -3.44
CA PRO A 7 -22.12 -23.70 -2.37
C PRO A 7 -23.16 -24.79 -2.63
N ALA A 8 -22.78 -26.05 -2.38
CA ALA A 8 -23.72 -27.17 -2.35
C ALA A 8 -24.86 -26.83 -1.37
N ALA A 9 -26.09 -27.18 -1.74
CA ALA A 9 -27.26 -26.94 -0.91
C ALA A 9 -27.05 -27.54 0.48
N ALA A 10 -26.96 -26.69 1.50
CA ALA A 10 -26.89 -27.11 2.89
C ALA A 10 -28.24 -27.70 3.30
N SER A 11 -28.25 -28.77 4.11
CA SER A 11 -29.48 -29.29 4.72
C SER A 11 -30.21 -28.20 5.50
N GLU A 12 -31.54 -28.18 5.48
CA GLU A 12 -32.39 -27.14 6.10
C GLU A 12 -32.11 -26.89 7.60
N ASP A 13 -31.47 -27.85 8.31
CA ASP A 13 -31.11 -27.74 9.73
C ASP A 13 -29.68 -27.26 10.03
N ALA A 14 -28.83 -27.04 9.02
CA ALA A 14 -27.45 -26.62 9.27
C ALA A 14 -27.36 -25.10 9.49
N LYS A 15 -26.80 -24.68 10.64
CA LYS A 15 -26.50 -23.26 10.86
C LYS A 15 -25.62 -22.74 9.71
N PRO A 16 -25.95 -21.59 9.11
CA PRO A 16 -25.14 -21.03 8.03
C PRO A 16 -23.72 -20.78 8.52
N LEU A 17 -22.73 -21.28 7.78
CA LEU A 17 -21.32 -21.07 8.09
C LEU A 17 -20.94 -19.60 7.87
N ILE A 18 -20.22 -19.03 8.84
CA ILE A 18 -19.66 -17.68 8.71
C ILE A 18 -18.31 -17.80 8.00
N ASN A 19 -18.18 -17.18 6.83
CA ASN A 19 -16.93 -17.15 6.07
C ASN A 19 -16.01 -16.03 6.60
N LEU A 20 -14.95 -16.43 7.31
CA LEU A 20 -13.89 -15.53 7.80
C LEU A 20 -12.62 -15.55 6.92
N LEU A 21 -12.64 -16.25 5.78
CA LEU A 21 -11.49 -16.42 4.89
C LEU A 21 -11.36 -15.30 3.85
N ARG A 22 -12.48 -14.73 3.40
CA ARG A 22 -12.49 -13.71 2.33
C ARG A 22 -12.41 -12.31 2.90
N GLY A 23 -11.36 -11.57 2.54
CA GLY A 23 -11.20 -10.14 2.85
C GLY A 23 -12.02 -9.20 1.96
N TRP A 24 -13.25 -9.57 1.60
CA TRP A 24 -14.15 -8.72 0.81
C TRP A 24 -14.92 -7.76 1.73
N PRO A 25 -15.17 -6.51 1.28
CA PRO A 25 -15.94 -5.58 2.08
C PRO A 25 -17.37 -6.11 2.26
N ASN A 26 -17.95 -5.83 3.42
CA ASN A 26 -19.39 -5.99 3.60
C ASN A 26 -20.10 -4.94 2.73
N TYR A 27 -21.13 -5.35 1.97
CA TYR A 27 -21.81 -4.46 1.04
C TYR A 27 -22.42 -3.21 1.69
N ASN A 28 -22.79 -3.27 2.97
CA ASN A 28 -23.31 -2.11 3.70
C ASN A 28 -22.23 -1.06 4.01
N LEU A 29 -20.95 -1.40 3.84
CA LEU A 29 -19.81 -0.49 3.98
C LEU A 29 -19.29 0.01 2.62
N LEU A 30 -20.03 -0.23 1.53
CA LEU A 30 -19.75 0.40 0.25
C LEU A 30 -20.48 1.75 0.17
N PRO A 31 -19.79 2.85 -0.18
CA PRO A 31 -20.34 4.20 -0.20
C PRO A 31 -21.14 4.47 -1.48
N VAL A 32 -22.13 3.63 -1.79
CA VAL A 32 -22.90 3.69 -3.04
C VAL A 32 -23.57 5.06 -3.23
N ALA A 33 -24.13 5.64 -2.17
CA ALA A 33 -24.77 6.95 -2.21
C ALA A 33 -23.77 8.07 -2.56
N LEU A 34 -22.60 8.08 -1.92
CA LEU A 34 -21.55 9.08 -2.18
C LEU A 34 -20.99 8.93 -3.60
N LEU A 35 -20.76 7.70 -4.05
CA LEU A 35 -20.32 7.43 -5.43
C LEU A 35 -21.35 7.91 -6.45
N LYS A 36 -22.64 7.66 -6.22
CA LYS A 36 -23.72 8.15 -7.09
C LYS A 36 -23.72 9.68 -7.18
N GLU A 37 -23.60 10.36 -6.05
CA GLU A 37 -23.53 11.82 -5.98
C GLU A 37 -22.31 12.36 -6.73
N ALA A 38 -21.12 11.83 -6.45
CA ALA A 38 -19.88 12.25 -7.13
C ALA A 38 -19.92 11.99 -8.63
N THR A 39 -20.48 10.86 -9.08
CA THR A 39 -20.72 10.60 -10.51
C THR A 39 -21.64 11.65 -11.11
N ALA A 40 -22.77 11.95 -10.47
CA ALA A 40 -23.73 12.93 -10.98
C ALA A 40 -23.12 14.33 -11.06
N ALA A 41 -22.36 14.74 -10.04
CA ALA A 41 -21.66 16.02 -10.01
C ALA A 41 -20.61 16.12 -11.13
N THR A 42 -19.81 15.06 -11.31
CA THR A 42 -18.80 14.99 -12.38
C THR A 42 -19.46 15.11 -13.76
N LEU A 43 -20.52 14.32 -14.01
CA LEU A 43 -21.23 14.29 -15.29
C LEU A 43 -22.01 15.56 -15.62
N ALA A 44 -22.33 16.37 -14.62
CA ALA A 44 -23.03 17.65 -14.80
C ALA A 44 -22.08 18.78 -15.26
N ASP A 45 -20.78 18.69 -14.94
CA ASP A 45 -19.79 19.67 -15.38
C ASP A 45 -19.08 19.20 -16.66
N THR A 46 -19.38 19.85 -17.79
CA THR A 46 -18.77 19.53 -19.09
C THR A 46 -17.26 19.77 -19.13
N LYS A 47 -16.74 20.67 -18.28
CA LYS A 47 -15.29 20.92 -18.16
C LYS A 47 -14.56 19.73 -17.52
N ILE A 48 -15.25 18.92 -16.73
CA ILE A 48 -14.71 17.70 -16.13
C ILE A 48 -15.06 16.50 -17.01
N THR A 49 -16.32 16.39 -17.45
CA THR A 49 -16.85 15.22 -18.17
C THR A 49 -16.10 14.94 -19.46
N TYR A 50 -15.90 15.95 -20.32
CA TYR A 50 -15.28 15.70 -21.63
C TYR A 50 -13.82 15.24 -21.49
N PRO A 51 -12.94 15.92 -20.73
CA PRO A 51 -11.59 15.39 -20.49
C PRO A 51 -11.58 14.04 -19.78
N ALA A 52 -12.50 13.79 -18.84
CA ALA A 52 -12.55 12.53 -18.10
C ALA A 52 -12.86 11.30 -18.97
N LEU A 53 -13.50 11.50 -20.13
CA LEU A 53 -13.83 10.46 -21.10
C LEU A 53 -12.77 10.29 -22.20
N GLU A 54 -11.75 11.16 -22.23
CA GLU A 54 -10.63 11.08 -23.16
C GLU A 54 -9.43 10.34 -22.54
N TYR A 55 -8.35 10.21 -23.32
CA TYR A 55 -7.06 9.78 -22.79
C TYR A 55 -6.55 10.81 -21.77
N GLY A 56 -6.15 10.32 -20.60
CA GLY A 56 -5.69 11.17 -19.50
C GLY A 56 -4.20 11.47 -19.56
N PRO A 57 -3.70 12.34 -18.66
CA PRO A 57 -2.26 12.51 -18.45
C PRO A 57 -1.60 11.23 -17.91
N ASP A 58 -0.33 11.01 -18.23
CA ASP A 58 0.47 9.88 -17.72
C ASP A 58 0.51 9.82 -16.19
N TRP A 59 0.60 10.99 -15.55
CA TRP A 59 0.58 11.15 -14.10
C TRP A 59 -0.80 10.85 -13.48
N GLY A 60 -1.84 10.90 -14.30
CA GLY A 60 -3.23 10.85 -13.89
C GLY A 60 -3.84 12.22 -13.60
N TYR A 61 -5.14 12.20 -13.30
CA TYR A 61 -5.96 13.38 -13.12
C TYR A 61 -5.39 14.31 -12.04
N GLN A 62 -5.02 15.53 -12.43
CA GLN A 62 -4.31 16.49 -11.59
C GLN A 62 -5.08 16.81 -10.29
N PRO A 63 -6.39 17.14 -10.32
CA PRO A 63 -7.14 17.44 -9.09
C PRO A 63 -7.14 16.29 -8.09
N LEU A 64 -7.14 15.03 -8.55
CA LEU A 64 -7.05 13.88 -7.64
C LEU A 64 -5.68 13.82 -6.97
N ARG A 65 -4.59 14.09 -7.70
CA ARG A 65 -3.24 14.10 -7.13
C ARG A 65 -3.08 15.19 -6.08
N GLU A 66 -3.58 16.39 -6.35
CA GLU A 66 -3.61 17.50 -5.39
C GLU A 66 -4.45 17.14 -4.15
N SER A 67 -5.61 16.55 -4.37
CA SER A 67 -6.50 16.09 -3.29
C SER A 67 -5.85 15.03 -2.41
N ILE A 68 -5.15 14.05 -3.00
CA ILE A 68 -4.39 13.05 -2.23
C ILE A 68 -3.23 13.71 -1.47
N ALA A 69 -2.50 14.65 -2.08
CA ALA A 69 -1.42 15.37 -1.41
C ALA A 69 -1.93 16.15 -0.18
N ASN A 70 -3.04 16.89 -0.33
CA ASN A 70 -3.67 17.61 0.77
C ASN A 70 -4.19 16.67 1.84
N TRP A 71 -4.86 15.58 1.43
CA TRP A 71 -5.45 14.60 2.34
C TRP A 71 -4.40 13.86 3.17
N THR A 72 -3.30 13.45 2.54
CA THR A 72 -2.16 12.81 3.23
C THR A 72 -1.40 13.80 4.12
N THR A 73 -1.26 15.06 3.69
CA THR A 73 -0.69 16.14 4.54
C THR A 73 -1.49 16.35 5.81
N ALA A 74 -2.82 16.34 5.71
CA ALA A 74 -3.70 16.52 6.86
C ALA A 74 -3.69 15.31 7.81
N TYR A 75 -3.35 14.12 7.32
CA TYR A 75 -3.48 12.86 8.06
C TYR A 75 -2.19 12.35 8.69
N TYR A 76 -1.06 12.45 7.99
CA TYR A 76 0.22 11.93 8.48
C TYR A 76 1.03 13.02 9.21
N PRO A 77 1.84 12.64 10.21
CA PRO A 77 2.73 13.59 10.91
C PRO A 77 3.94 13.93 10.03
N LEU A 78 3.73 14.76 9.01
CA LEU A 78 4.78 15.17 8.07
C LEU A 78 5.53 16.41 8.57
N GLU A 79 6.84 16.46 8.34
CA GLU A 79 7.66 17.65 8.62
C GLU A 79 7.33 18.82 7.67
N GLU A 80 6.99 18.51 6.42
CA GLU A 80 6.57 19.48 5.42
C GLU A 80 5.38 18.95 4.61
N PRO A 81 4.54 19.85 4.03
CA PRO A 81 3.42 19.44 3.20
C PRO A 81 3.82 18.48 2.06
N ASN A 82 2.90 17.59 1.73
CA ASN A 82 3.03 16.74 0.56
C ASN A 82 2.78 17.53 -0.73
N SER A 83 3.22 17.00 -1.87
CA SER A 83 3.03 17.61 -3.19
C SER A 83 2.44 16.60 -4.17
N SER A 84 1.58 17.08 -5.07
CA SER A 84 1.05 16.29 -6.19
C SER A 84 2.14 15.75 -7.13
N ASP A 85 3.33 16.34 -7.12
CA ASP A 85 4.48 15.89 -7.94
C ASP A 85 5.12 14.62 -7.40
N ARG A 86 4.81 14.26 -6.15
CA ARG A 86 5.22 13.01 -5.51
C ARG A 86 4.25 11.86 -5.76
N ILE A 87 3.16 12.11 -6.49
CA ILE A 87 2.04 11.19 -6.62
C ILE A 87 1.79 10.89 -8.10
N ALA A 88 1.65 9.62 -8.46
CA ALA A 88 1.12 9.21 -9.75
C ALA A 88 -0.04 8.23 -9.58
N ILE A 89 -1.13 8.44 -10.33
CA ILE A 89 -2.34 7.62 -10.24
C ILE A 89 -2.14 6.28 -10.94
N THR A 90 -2.68 5.22 -10.33
CA THR A 90 -2.57 3.84 -10.82
C THR A 90 -3.91 3.11 -10.63
N GLY A 91 -4.03 1.90 -11.16
CA GLY A 91 -5.27 1.12 -11.07
C GLY A 91 -5.44 0.36 -9.76
N GLY A 92 -4.94 0.93 -8.67
CA GLY A 92 -4.90 0.30 -7.34
C GLY A 92 -3.61 -0.48 -7.08
N ALA A 93 -3.47 -0.95 -5.84
CA ALA A 93 -2.22 -1.45 -5.29
C ALA A 93 -1.52 -2.53 -6.14
N SER A 94 -2.29 -3.50 -6.66
CA SER A 94 -1.72 -4.59 -7.48
C SER A 94 -1.16 -4.11 -8.83
N GLN A 95 -1.85 -3.19 -9.52
CA GLN A 95 -1.32 -2.68 -10.78
C GLN A 95 -0.13 -1.76 -10.53
N ASN A 96 -0.19 -0.94 -9.48
CA ASN A 96 0.94 -0.11 -9.10
C ASN A 96 2.19 -0.94 -8.78
N LEU A 97 2.06 -2.03 -8.02
CA LEU A 97 3.16 -2.96 -7.77
C LEU A 97 3.76 -3.47 -9.08
N ALA A 98 2.93 -3.88 -10.03
CA ALA A 98 3.39 -4.31 -11.35
C ALA A 98 4.12 -3.18 -12.10
N CYS A 99 3.60 -1.94 -12.08
CA CYS A 99 4.25 -0.78 -12.70
C CYS A 99 5.62 -0.49 -12.06
N MET A 100 5.72 -0.50 -10.73
CA MET A 100 6.99 -0.30 -10.02
C MET A 100 8.03 -1.34 -10.41
N LEU A 101 7.67 -2.63 -10.49
CA LEU A 101 8.58 -3.69 -10.97
C LEU A 101 8.95 -3.48 -12.47
N GLN A 102 7.98 -3.14 -13.30
CA GLN A 102 8.22 -2.87 -14.73
C GLN A 102 9.11 -1.66 -15.00
N VAL A 103 9.25 -0.72 -14.06
CA VAL A 103 10.14 0.44 -14.21
C VAL A 103 11.47 0.23 -13.49
N PHE A 104 11.45 -0.26 -12.24
CA PHE A 104 12.57 -0.13 -11.31
C PHE A 104 13.36 -1.41 -11.01
N THR A 105 13.01 -2.54 -11.65
CA THR A 105 13.74 -3.81 -11.44
C THR A 105 14.25 -4.41 -12.74
N ASP A 106 15.20 -5.33 -12.71
CA ASP A 106 15.60 -6.11 -13.88
C ASP A 106 15.71 -7.57 -13.44
N PRO A 107 15.06 -8.52 -14.13
CA PRO A 107 14.95 -9.88 -13.64
C PRO A 107 16.29 -10.62 -13.58
N VAL A 108 17.37 -10.12 -14.19
CA VAL A 108 18.73 -10.63 -13.96
C VAL A 108 19.42 -9.80 -12.88
N TYR A 109 19.43 -8.48 -13.00
CA TYR A 109 20.21 -7.62 -12.10
C TYR A 109 19.64 -7.50 -10.69
N THR A 110 18.33 -7.31 -10.56
CA THR A 110 17.66 -7.33 -9.26
C THR A 110 17.75 -8.75 -8.69
N ARG A 111 18.42 -8.88 -7.55
CA ARG A 111 18.87 -10.14 -6.97
C ARG A 111 17.73 -10.90 -6.33
N ASN A 112 17.02 -10.25 -5.41
CA ASN A 112 15.94 -10.85 -4.63
C ASN A 112 14.80 -9.89 -4.35
N ILE A 113 13.60 -10.48 -4.15
CA ILE A 113 12.42 -9.82 -3.59
C ILE A 113 12.26 -10.34 -2.16
N TRP A 114 12.48 -9.48 -1.18
CA TRP A 114 12.41 -9.77 0.25
C TRP A 114 11.02 -9.46 0.77
N CYS A 115 10.21 -10.49 1.01
CA CYS A 115 8.84 -10.34 1.50
C CYS A 115 8.81 -10.63 2.99
N ILE A 116 8.21 -9.74 3.79
CA ILE A 116 7.87 -10.07 5.19
C ILE A 116 7.07 -11.38 5.26
N ALA A 117 7.31 -12.21 6.27
CA ALA A 117 6.66 -13.51 6.44
C ALA A 117 5.99 -13.60 7.81
N PRO A 118 4.65 -13.74 7.86
CA PRO A 118 3.74 -13.96 6.72
C PRO A 118 3.46 -12.67 5.91
N ALA A 119 3.16 -12.81 4.61
CA ALA A 119 2.84 -11.70 3.70
C ALA A 119 1.50 -11.89 2.98
N TYR A 120 1.02 -10.81 2.37
CA TYR A 120 -0.11 -10.80 1.45
C TYR A 120 0.18 -11.62 0.18
N PHE A 121 -0.24 -12.88 0.19
CA PHE A 121 0.13 -13.88 -0.82
C PHE A 121 -0.32 -13.55 -2.25
N LEU A 122 -1.34 -12.70 -2.44
CA LEU A 122 -1.81 -12.31 -3.78
C LEU A 122 -0.78 -11.43 -4.53
N ALA A 123 0.18 -10.83 -3.82
CA ALA A 123 1.30 -10.12 -4.45
C ALA A 123 2.31 -11.09 -5.12
N PHE A 124 2.39 -12.35 -4.70
CA PHE A 124 3.43 -13.28 -5.16
C PHE A 124 3.37 -13.55 -6.65
N ARG A 125 2.16 -13.64 -7.21
CA ARG A 125 1.98 -13.82 -8.65
C ARG A 125 2.49 -12.63 -9.46
N ILE A 126 2.39 -11.41 -8.92
CA ILE A 126 2.87 -10.19 -9.58
C ILE A 126 4.40 -10.21 -9.67
N PHE A 127 5.09 -10.67 -8.61
CA PHE A 127 6.53 -10.86 -8.65
C PHE A 127 6.94 -11.95 -9.64
N ASP A 128 6.23 -13.09 -9.64
CA ASP A 128 6.46 -14.20 -10.57
C ASP A 128 6.30 -13.77 -12.03
N ASP A 129 5.17 -13.14 -12.37
CA ASP A 129 4.90 -12.60 -13.72
C ASP A 129 5.90 -11.50 -14.13
N SER A 130 6.59 -10.87 -13.16
CA SER A 130 7.66 -9.88 -13.41
C SER A 130 9.04 -10.51 -13.56
N GLY A 131 9.14 -11.83 -13.62
CA GLY A 131 10.39 -12.57 -13.83
C GLY A 131 11.17 -12.88 -12.55
N PHE A 132 10.55 -12.77 -11.38
CA PHE A 132 11.20 -13.06 -10.09
C PHE A 132 10.91 -14.47 -9.56
N SER A 133 10.46 -15.39 -10.41
CA SER A 133 10.34 -16.80 -10.05
C SER A 133 11.66 -17.33 -9.46
N GLY A 134 11.60 -17.98 -8.30
CA GLY A 134 12.79 -18.45 -7.57
C GLY A 134 13.64 -17.36 -6.89
N LYS A 135 13.28 -16.08 -7.00
CA LYS A 135 13.97 -14.94 -6.36
C LYS A 135 13.24 -14.34 -5.15
N LEU A 136 12.02 -14.80 -4.86
CA LEU A 136 11.31 -14.42 -3.63
C LEU A 136 11.99 -15.05 -2.41
N ARG A 137 12.17 -14.27 -1.35
CA ARG A 137 12.76 -14.67 -0.08
C ARG A 137 11.84 -14.22 1.05
N ALA A 138 11.56 -15.11 1.98
CA ALA A 138 10.77 -14.82 3.17
C ALA A 138 11.67 -14.16 4.21
N VAL A 139 11.23 -13.06 4.81
CA VAL A 139 11.92 -12.34 5.88
C VAL A 139 11.07 -12.50 7.14
N PRO A 140 11.57 -13.09 8.24
CA PRO A 140 10.79 -13.24 9.45
C PRO A 140 10.44 -11.88 10.06
N GLU A 141 9.41 -11.87 10.90
CA GLU A 141 9.06 -10.72 11.72
C GLU A 141 9.29 -10.99 13.21
N ASP A 142 9.86 -10.02 13.91
CA ASP A 142 9.90 -9.93 15.37
C ASP A 142 8.70 -9.10 15.89
N ASP A 143 8.73 -8.73 17.16
CA ASP A 143 7.65 -7.95 17.79
C ASP A 143 7.53 -6.52 17.26
N GLU A 144 8.50 -6.02 16.50
CA GLU A 144 8.47 -4.70 15.87
C GLU A 144 8.26 -4.76 14.35
N GLY A 145 8.09 -5.94 13.76
CA GLY A 145 7.92 -6.14 12.32
C GLY A 145 9.11 -6.84 11.68
N ILE A 146 9.54 -6.43 10.48
CA ILE A 146 10.63 -7.09 9.73
C ILE A 146 11.88 -7.22 10.60
N ASP A 147 12.44 -8.43 10.73
CA ASP A 147 13.73 -8.66 11.38
C ASP A 147 14.87 -8.05 10.53
N ILE A 148 15.44 -6.94 11.01
CA ILE A 148 16.45 -6.16 10.28
C ILE A 148 17.78 -6.90 10.22
N GLU A 149 18.16 -7.58 11.30
CA GLU A 149 19.45 -8.26 11.38
C GLU A 149 19.45 -9.50 10.49
N TRP A 150 18.36 -10.28 10.53
CA TRP A 150 18.18 -11.39 9.61
C TRP A 150 18.20 -10.92 8.15
N LEU A 151 17.46 -9.84 7.84
CA LEU A 151 17.41 -9.29 6.48
C LEU A 151 18.78 -8.84 5.99
N ARG A 152 19.57 -8.17 6.83
CA ARG A 152 20.94 -7.76 6.52
C ARG A 152 21.80 -8.95 6.15
N GLN A 153 21.85 -9.97 7.00
CA GLN A 153 22.68 -11.16 6.79
C GLN A 153 22.35 -11.88 5.47
N GLU A 154 21.06 -11.97 5.11
CA GLU A 154 20.64 -12.61 3.86
C GLU A 154 20.88 -11.74 2.63
N ILE A 155 20.74 -10.41 2.74
CA ILE A 155 21.13 -9.49 1.69
C ILE A 155 22.63 -9.60 1.41
N GLU A 156 23.49 -9.64 2.43
CA GLU A 156 24.94 -9.79 2.26
C GLU A 156 25.33 -11.09 1.54
N LYS A 157 24.66 -12.20 1.88
CA LYS A 157 24.84 -13.47 1.14
C LYS A 157 24.43 -13.33 -0.34
N SER A 158 23.34 -12.62 -0.61
CA SER A 158 22.88 -12.34 -1.97
C SER A 158 23.83 -11.42 -2.74
N GLU A 159 24.39 -10.38 -2.11
CA GLU A 159 25.45 -9.53 -2.68
C GLU A 159 26.66 -10.36 -3.10
N LYS A 160 27.17 -11.20 -2.19
CA LYS A 160 28.35 -12.04 -2.43
C LYS A 160 28.11 -12.99 -3.61
N LYS A 161 26.96 -13.66 -3.63
CA LYS A 161 26.59 -14.53 -4.74
C LYS A 161 26.52 -13.77 -6.07
N ALA A 162 25.91 -12.59 -6.09
CA ALA A 162 25.82 -11.77 -7.30
C ALA A 162 27.20 -11.33 -7.82
N GLN A 163 28.13 -11.04 -6.91
CA GLN A 163 29.52 -10.73 -7.26
C GLN A 163 30.21 -11.94 -7.92
N GLU A 164 30.05 -13.14 -7.34
CA GLU A 164 30.60 -14.41 -7.86
C GLU A 164 30.01 -14.76 -9.24
N GLU A 165 28.73 -14.45 -9.47
CA GLU A 165 28.03 -14.66 -10.74
C GLU A 165 28.25 -13.53 -11.77
N GLY A 166 29.02 -12.49 -11.43
CA GLY A 166 29.30 -11.36 -12.33
C GLY A 166 28.09 -10.47 -12.62
N ASN A 167 27.06 -10.51 -11.76
CA ASN A 167 25.85 -9.70 -11.89
C ASN A 167 26.09 -8.25 -11.42
N ASN A 168 26.66 -7.44 -12.32
CA ASN A 168 27.12 -6.09 -12.01
C ASN A 168 26.33 -4.95 -12.68
N LYS A 169 25.43 -5.26 -13.62
CA LYS A 169 24.62 -4.26 -14.33
C LYS A 169 23.30 -4.84 -14.87
N PRO A 170 22.25 -4.01 -15.05
CA PRO A 170 21.03 -4.40 -15.76
C PRO A 170 21.31 -4.95 -17.17
N ILE A 171 20.51 -5.94 -17.59
CA ILE A 171 20.68 -6.64 -18.89
C ILE A 171 19.51 -6.36 -19.83
N PHE A 172 18.28 -6.42 -19.32
CA PHE A 172 17.06 -6.33 -20.12
C PHE A 172 16.54 -4.90 -20.25
N LYS A 173 16.85 -4.04 -19.28
CA LYS A 173 16.36 -2.66 -19.29
C LYS A 173 17.46 -1.68 -19.72
N SER A 174 17.23 -1.01 -20.84
CA SER A 174 18.05 0.12 -21.27
C SER A 174 18.00 1.23 -20.22
N PRO A 175 19.09 1.99 -20.03
CA PRO A 175 19.07 3.19 -19.19
C PRO A 175 18.01 4.18 -19.67
N ARG A 176 17.23 4.74 -18.74
CA ARG A 176 16.22 5.76 -19.02
C ARG A 176 16.37 6.89 -18.00
N PRO A 177 16.19 8.16 -18.40
CA PRO A 177 16.36 9.28 -17.48
C PRO A 177 15.31 9.31 -16.36
N TRP A 178 14.18 8.62 -16.54
CA TRP A 178 13.09 8.52 -15.55
C TRP A 178 13.12 7.24 -14.71
N SER A 179 14.18 6.41 -14.78
CA SER A 179 14.24 5.16 -14.00
C SER A 179 15.64 4.85 -13.49
N LYS A 180 15.69 4.26 -12.30
CA LYS A 180 16.83 3.54 -11.74
C LYS A 180 16.46 2.07 -11.62
N ILE A 181 17.44 1.16 -11.73
CA ILE A 181 17.22 -0.26 -11.43
C ILE A 181 17.82 -0.59 -10.07
N TYR A 182 16.99 -1.02 -9.12
CA TYR A 182 17.44 -1.40 -7.78
C TYR A 182 17.98 -2.83 -7.74
N ARG A 183 18.97 -3.05 -6.87
CA ARG A 183 19.58 -4.36 -6.61
C ARG A 183 18.65 -5.30 -5.86
N HIS A 184 17.83 -4.76 -4.97
CA HIS A 184 16.87 -5.52 -4.17
C HIS A 184 15.51 -4.84 -4.13
N VAL A 185 14.48 -5.62 -3.85
CA VAL A 185 13.15 -5.09 -3.49
C VAL A 185 12.77 -5.66 -2.14
N ILE A 186 12.25 -4.83 -1.26
CA ILE A 186 11.68 -5.24 0.02
C ILE A 186 10.18 -4.94 -0.04
N TYR A 187 9.33 -5.93 0.22
CA TYR A 187 7.88 -5.78 0.17
C TYR A 187 7.27 -6.08 1.54
N GLY A 188 6.42 -5.17 2.02
CA GLY A 188 5.75 -5.32 3.30
C GLY A 188 4.53 -4.42 3.47
N VAL A 189 3.88 -4.59 4.62
CA VAL A 189 2.72 -3.82 5.05
C VAL A 189 3.08 -3.25 6.43
N PRO A 190 3.59 -2.02 6.53
CA PRO A 190 4.18 -1.51 7.77
C PRO A 190 3.17 -1.27 8.89
N THR A 191 1.91 -1.04 8.54
CA THR A 191 0.85 -0.70 9.49
C THR A 191 -0.28 -1.72 9.34
N PHE A 192 -0.61 -2.40 10.43
CA PHE A 192 -1.60 -3.50 10.46
C PHE A 192 -1.32 -4.58 9.41
N SER A 193 -0.09 -5.13 9.46
CA SER A 193 0.44 -6.05 8.46
C SER A 193 -0.54 -7.16 8.08
N ASN A 194 -0.67 -7.45 6.79
CA ASN A 194 -1.50 -8.57 6.34
C ASN A 194 -0.62 -9.81 6.14
N PRO A 195 -0.79 -10.91 6.91
CA PRO A 195 -1.88 -11.19 7.87
C PRO A 195 -1.52 -11.02 9.36
N SER A 196 -0.28 -10.68 9.73
CA SER A 196 0.16 -10.73 11.14
C SER A 196 -0.45 -9.66 12.04
N SER A 197 -1.13 -8.68 11.46
CA SER A 197 -1.64 -7.44 12.04
C SER A 197 -0.57 -6.50 12.59
N LYS A 198 0.73 -6.84 12.53
CA LYS A 198 1.79 -6.07 13.21
C LYS A 198 1.94 -4.66 12.64
N THR A 199 2.28 -3.72 13.52
CA THR A 199 2.64 -2.35 13.12
C THR A 199 4.09 -2.08 13.47
N MET A 200 4.88 -1.65 12.48
CA MET A 200 6.29 -1.31 12.66
C MET A 200 6.45 -0.01 13.45
N THR A 201 7.34 -0.04 14.44
CA THR A 201 7.75 1.14 15.22
C THR A 201 8.50 2.14 14.35
N LEU A 202 8.55 3.41 14.76
CA LEU A 202 9.34 4.43 14.06
C LEU A 202 10.82 4.02 13.94
N LEU A 203 11.39 3.48 15.03
CA LEU A 203 12.76 2.98 15.04
C LEU A 203 12.97 1.90 13.96
N ARG A 204 12.06 0.93 13.88
CA ARG A 204 12.13 -0.14 12.88
C ARG A 204 12.04 0.40 11.44
N ARG A 205 11.16 1.38 11.19
CA ARG A 205 11.04 2.05 9.89
C ARG A 205 12.34 2.77 9.50
N GLN A 206 12.99 3.46 10.44
CA GLN A 206 14.27 4.13 10.21
C GLN A 206 15.40 3.14 9.92
N GLN A 207 15.48 2.03 10.67
CA GLN A 207 16.45 0.96 10.42
C GLN A 207 16.29 0.36 9.02
N LEU A 208 15.04 0.11 8.60
CA LEU A 208 14.76 -0.45 7.28
C LEU A 208 15.16 0.50 6.15
N VAL A 209 14.89 1.80 6.27
CA VAL A 209 15.30 2.82 5.30
C VAL A 209 16.83 2.87 5.18
N ARG A 210 17.56 2.87 6.31
CA ARG A 210 19.03 2.86 6.30
C ARG A 210 19.59 1.62 5.61
N LEU A 211 19.06 0.44 5.94
CA LEU A 211 19.44 -0.81 5.29
C LEU A 211 19.18 -0.77 3.77
N ALA A 212 18.02 -0.25 3.36
CA ALA A 212 17.68 -0.14 1.95
C ALA A 212 18.62 0.81 1.18
N ARG A 213 19.07 1.90 1.80
CA ARG A 213 20.06 2.80 1.20
C ARG A 213 21.43 2.14 1.06
N GLU A 214 21.85 1.37 2.06
CA GLU A 214 23.14 0.67 2.08
C GLU A 214 23.29 -0.36 0.97
N TYR A 215 22.24 -1.15 0.71
CA TYR A 215 22.26 -2.22 -0.29
C TYR A 215 21.53 -1.89 -1.59
N ASP A 216 21.15 -0.63 -1.80
CA ASP A 216 20.39 -0.19 -2.97
C ASP A 216 19.10 -0.99 -3.21
N ALA A 217 18.29 -1.09 -2.15
CA ALA A 217 16.99 -1.73 -2.15
C ALA A 217 15.85 -0.72 -2.32
N LEU A 218 14.82 -1.12 -3.06
CA LEU A 218 13.52 -0.43 -3.10
C LEU A 218 12.58 -1.06 -2.09
N ILE A 219 12.13 -0.28 -1.10
CA ILE A 219 11.07 -0.66 -0.18
C ILE A 219 9.73 -0.29 -0.81
N ILE A 220 8.85 -1.27 -0.99
CA ILE A 220 7.47 -1.09 -1.46
C ILE A 220 6.53 -1.44 -0.31
N THR A 221 5.74 -0.47 0.14
CA THR A 221 4.83 -0.62 1.27
C THR A 221 3.38 -0.55 0.82
N ASP A 222 2.55 -1.55 1.14
CA ASP A 222 1.10 -1.41 0.98
C ASP A 222 0.51 -0.64 2.16
N ASP A 223 0.44 0.69 2.06
CA ASP A 223 -0.10 1.59 3.08
C ASP A 223 -1.63 1.76 2.94
N VAL A 224 -2.34 0.63 2.86
CA VAL A 224 -3.77 0.57 2.49
C VAL A 224 -4.74 0.55 3.68
N TYR A 225 -4.23 0.40 4.91
CA TYR A 225 -5.04 0.32 6.14
C TYR A 225 -4.88 1.54 7.04
N ASP A 226 -3.91 2.40 6.77
CA ASP A 226 -3.50 3.50 7.66
C ASP A 226 -4.66 4.40 8.08
N PHE A 227 -5.62 4.68 7.20
CA PHE A 227 -6.78 5.52 7.53
C PHE A 227 -7.83 4.86 8.42
N LEU A 228 -7.75 3.54 8.63
CA LEU A 228 -8.71 2.72 9.36
C LEU A 228 -8.23 2.38 10.77
N GLN A 229 -7.72 3.34 11.53
CA GLN A 229 -7.25 3.13 12.90
C GLN A 229 -8.13 3.78 13.97
N TRP A 230 -8.13 3.18 15.17
CA TRP A 230 -8.78 3.68 16.38
C TRP A 230 -8.05 3.19 17.64
N PRO A 231 -8.28 3.82 18.82
CA PRO A 231 -7.70 3.33 20.07
C PRO A 231 -8.19 1.93 20.43
N SER A 232 -7.31 1.08 20.94
CA SER A 232 -7.60 -0.32 21.29
C SER A 232 -8.56 -0.45 22.47
N GLU A 233 -8.63 0.57 23.33
CA GLU A 233 -9.54 0.60 24.47
C GLU A 233 -11.00 0.39 24.03
N ARG A 234 -11.68 -0.55 24.70
CA ARG A 234 -13.03 -1.02 24.32
C ARG A 234 -14.08 0.08 24.33
N THR A 235 -13.91 1.05 25.22
CA THR A 235 -14.81 2.17 25.48
C THR A 235 -14.41 3.44 24.73
N ALA A 236 -13.23 3.48 24.11
CA ALA A 236 -12.76 4.67 23.42
C ALA A 236 -13.63 5.04 22.22
N ASP A 237 -13.82 6.34 22.01
CA ASP A 237 -14.40 6.87 20.79
C ASP A 237 -13.41 6.71 19.63
N THR A 238 -13.85 6.08 18.53
CA THR A 238 -13.04 5.91 17.33
C THR A 238 -12.66 7.23 16.67
N LYS A 239 -13.38 8.32 16.97
CA LYS A 239 -13.14 9.66 16.44
C LYS A 239 -12.05 10.44 17.19
N SER A 240 -11.61 9.94 18.34
CA SER A 240 -10.54 10.56 19.13
C SER A 240 -9.20 10.62 18.38
N LEU A 241 -8.96 9.68 17.46
CA LEU A 241 -7.76 9.61 16.65
C LEU A 241 -7.94 10.37 15.32
N LYS A 242 -7.34 11.57 15.22
CA LYS A 242 -7.48 12.43 14.04
C LYS A 242 -6.43 12.18 12.95
N ALA A 243 -5.27 11.66 13.32
CA ALA A 243 -4.10 11.51 12.46
C ALA A 243 -3.40 10.15 12.66
N ALA A 244 -2.56 9.75 11.70
CA ALA A 244 -1.66 8.59 11.81
C ALA A 244 -0.76 8.68 13.04
N THR A 245 -0.59 7.58 13.78
CA THR A 245 0.32 7.57 14.95
C THR A 245 1.77 7.32 14.58
N GLN A 246 2.03 6.81 13.38
CA GLN A 246 3.36 6.59 12.84
C GLN A 246 3.47 7.22 11.45
N PRO A 247 4.63 7.81 11.09
CA PRO A 247 4.89 8.20 9.71
C PRO A 247 5.02 6.94 8.83
N ARG A 248 4.68 7.05 7.54
CA ARG A 248 4.90 5.95 6.60
C ARG A 248 6.37 5.81 6.29
N ILE A 249 6.78 4.66 5.75
CA ILE A 249 8.19 4.43 5.36
C ILE A 249 8.62 5.42 4.27
N VAL A 250 7.73 5.80 3.35
CA VAL A 250 8.01 6.84 2.34
C VAL A 250 8.26 8.22 2.97
N ASP A 251 7.62 8.52 4.11
CA ASP A 251 7.82 9.78 4.82
C ASP A 251 9.15 9.73 5.59
N VAL A 252 9.47 8.59 6.21
CA VAL A 252 10.78 8.36 6.84
C VAL A 252 11.91 8.48 5.80
N ASP A 253 11.80 7.86 4.63
CA ASP A 253 12.81 7.98 3.58
C ASP A 253 12.92 9.40 3.01
N ARG A 254 11.85 10.20 3.06
CA ARG A 254 11.88 11.61 2.63
C ARG A 254 12.76 12.46 3.54
N PHE A 255 12.71 12.27 4.85
CA PHE A 255 13.34 13.20 5.81
C PHE A 255 14.59 12.64 6.50
N LEU A 256 14.63 11.33 6.75
CA LEU A 256 15.73 10.71 7.51
C LEU A 256 17.08 10.95 6.82
N ASP A 257 18.05 11.46 7.58
CA ASP A 257 19.45 11.64 7.18
C ASP A 257 19.59 12.38 5.82
N GLY A 258 18.79 13.43 5.59
CA GLY A 258 18.80 14.25 4.36
C GLY A 258 18.01 13.67 3.19
N GLY A 259 17.31 12.55 3.40
CA GLY A 259 16.34 12.04 2.44
C GLY A 259 16.94 11.59 1.11
N ALA A 260 16.19 11.81 0.03
CA ALA A 260 16.64 11.58 -1.34
C ALA A 260 17.51 12.72 -1.91
N GLU A 261 17.80 13.75 -1.11
CA GLU A 261 18.66 14.89 -1.49
C GLU A 261 20.00 14.90 -0.75
N ARG A 262 20.22 13.92 0.14
CA ARG A 262 21.48 13.73 0.87
C ARG A 262 22.68 13.66 -0.08
N GLU A 263 23.86 14.02 0.43
CA GLU A 263 25.10 13.92 -0.32
C GLU A 263 25.32 12.50 -0.86
N GLY A 264 25.66 12.41 -2.16
CA GLY A 264 25.88 11.14 -2.85
C GLY A 264 24.61 10.38 -3.27
N SER A 265 23.41 10.92 -3.04
CA SER A 265 22.16 10.32 -3.54
C SER A 265 21.87 10.65 -5.00
N ASP A 266 21.06 9.82 -5.65
CA ASP A 266 20.64 9.97 -7.06
C ASP A 266 19.28 10.67 -7.22
N GLY A 267 18.62 11.04 -6.11
CA GLY A 267 17.29 11.67 -6.11
C GLY A 267 16.10 10.73 -6.29
N PHE A 268 16.29 9.42 -6.47
CA PHE A 268 15.16 8.48 -6.60
C PHE A 268 14.58 8.05 -5.26
N GLY A 269 15.38 8.09 -4.19
CA GLY A 269 14.99 7.55 -2.88
C GLY A 269 15.00 6.02 -2.87
N ASN A 270 14.52 5.44 -1.77
CA ASN A 270 14.53 4.00 -1.52
C ASN A 270 13.18 3.47 -0.98
N ALA A 271 12.15 4.32 -0.84
CA ALA A 271 10.82 3.88 -0.43
C ALA A 271 9.69 4.41 -1.32
N ALA A 272 8.68 3.58 -1.54
CA ALA A 272 7.46 3.93 -2.25
C ALA A 272 6.23 3.39 -1.53
N SER A 273 5.29 4.29 -1.22
CA SER A 273 3.97 3.96 -0.69
C SER A 273 3.05 3.52 -1.82
N ASN A 274 2.46 2.34 -1.66
CA ASN A 274 1.51 1.73 -2.58
C ASN A 274 0.07 1.93 -2.08
N GLY A 275 -0.53 3.07 -2.45
CA GLY A 275 -1.85 3.48 -2.00
C GLY A 275 -3.00 2.88 -2.83
N SER A 276 -4.16 2.70 -2.19
CA SER A 276 -5.38 2.28 -2.89
C SER A 276 -6.67 2.71 -2.19
N PHE A 277 -7.68 3.07 -2.98
CA PHE A 277 -9.04 3.31 -2.49
C PHE A 277 -9.83 2.02 -2.24
N SER A 278 -9.23 0.85 -2.43
CA SER A 278 -9.93 -0.44 -2.35
C SER A 278 -10.53 -0.75 -0.98
N LYS A 279 -9.89 -0.29 0.10
CA LYS A 279 -10.28 -0.60 1.50
C LYS A 279 -11.17 0.47 2.13
N ILE A 280 -11.25 1.64 1.50
CA ILE A 280 -11.92 2.83 2.04
C ILE A 280 -13.06 3.35 1.16
N CYS A 281 -13.14 2.92 -0.10
CA CYS A 281 -14.21 3.30 -1.02
C CYS A 281 -14.75 2.08 -1.77
N GLY A 282 -13.89 1.29 -2.41
CA GLY A 282 -14.31 0.02 -2.98
C GLY A 282 -13.32 -0.57 -3.98
N PRO A 283 -13.11 -1.90 -3.98
CA PRO A 283 -12.09 -2.53 -4.82
C PRO A 283 -12.42 -2.46 -6.32
N GLY A 284 -13.72 -2.38 -6.68
CA GLY A 284 -14.19 -2.31 -8.06
C GLY A 284 -13.86 -0.99 -8.77
N LEU A 285 -13.48 0.06 -8.03
CA LEU A 285 -13.10 1.35 -8.60
C LEU A 285 -11.78 1.27 -9.37
N ARG A 286 -10.92 0.29 -9.03
CA ARG A 286 -9.61 0.11 -9.66
C ARG A 286 -8.81 1.42 -9.70
N THR A 287 -8.75 2.14 -8.58
CA THR A 287 -7.98 3.39 -8.46
C THR A 287 -7.09 3.34 -7.22
N GLY A 288 -5.86 3.80 -7.39
CA GLY A 288 -4.85 3.95 -6.35
C GLY A 288 -3.78 4.92 -6.80
N TRP A 289 -2.67 4.93 -6.10
CA TRP A 289 -1.56 5.82 -6.41
C TRP A 289 -0.25 5.23 -5.90
N VAL A 290 0.85 5.62 -6.54
CA VAL A 290 2.16 5.58 -5.91
C VAL A 290 2.40 6.93 -5.25
N GLU A 291 3.08 6.91 -4.11
CA GLU A 291 3.69 8.10 -3.52
C GLU A 291 5.16 7.82 -3.23
N SER A 292 6.06 8.70 -3.67
CA SER A 292 7.51 8.60 -3.45
C SER A 292 8.21 9.94 -3.73
N THR A 293 9.50 9.96 -4.07
CA THR A 293 10.18 11.14 -4.61
C THR A 293 9.56 11.57 -5.95
N VAL A 294 9.78 12.81 -6.36
CA VAL A 294 9.29 13.31 -7.67
C VAL A 294 9.86 12.48 -8.82
N LYS A 295 11.15 12.12 -8.78
CA LYS A 295 11.78 11.27 -9.81
C LYS A 295 11.16 9.88 -9.87
N PHE A 296 10.88 9.27 -8.71
CA PHE A 296 10.30 7.94 -8.66
C PHE A 296 8.84 7.93 -9.14
N ALA A 297 8.02 8.88 -8.66
CA ALA A 297 6.64 9.03 -9.09
C ALA A 297 6.53 9.31 -10.60
N HIS A 298 7.43 10.15 -11.13
CA HIS A 298 7.57 10.34 -12.56
C HIS A 298 7.92 9.03 -13.27
N GLY A 299 8.89 8.25 -12.77
CA GLY A 299 9.23 6.95 -13.35
C GLY A 299 8.04 6.01 -13.47
N VAL A 300 7.19 5.93 -12.44
CA VAL A 300 5.95 5.12 -12.48
C VAL A 300 4.97 5.67 -13.51
N SER A 301 4.78 6.99 -13.61
CA SER A 301 3.89 7.58 -14.63
C SER A 301 4.34 7.27 -16.06
N GLN A 302 5.65 7.06 -16.25
CA GLN A 302 6.26 6.68 -17.53
C GLN A 302 6.22 5.17 -17.82
N THR A 303 5.50 4.35 -17.04
CA THR A 303 5.27 2.93 -17.36
C THR A 303 4.60 2.82 -18.73
N GLY A 304 5.01 1.84 -19.55
CA GLY A 304 4.54 1.70 -20.93
C GLY A 304 3.02 1.64 -21.07
N SER A 305 2.32 0.98 -20.14
CA SER A 305 0.85 0.93 -20.11
C SER A 305 0.21 2.29 -19.83
N SER A 306 0.85 3.14 -19.01
CA SER A 306 0.38 4.50 -18.73
C SER A 306 0.69 5.43 -19.91
N ARG A 307 1.87 5.31 -20.52
CA ARG A 307 2.27 6.12 -21.68
C ARG A 307 1.43 5.89 -22.94
N SER A 308 0.79 4.74 -23.06
CA SER A 308 -0.03 4.41 -24.22
C SER A 308 -1.36 5.19 -24.27
N GLY A 309 -1.90 5.63 -23.13
CA GLY A 309 -3.25 6.22 -23.07
C GLY A 309 -3.56 7.00 -21.78
N GLY A 310 -2.55 7.34 -20.99
CA GLY A 310 -2.70 7.98 -19.69
C GLY A 310 -2.82 6.99 -18.54
N ALA A 311 -2.89 7.55 -17.33
CA ALA A 311 -3.07 6.76 -16.12
C ALA A 311 -4.40 5.97 -16.16
N PRO A 312 -4.39 4.72 -15.65
CA PRO A 312 -5.58 3.88 -15.60
C PRO A 312 -6.68 4.49 -14.72
N SER A 313 -7.94 4.13 -15.02
CA SER A 313 -9.12 4.57 -14.26
C SER A 313 -9.33 6.10 -14.27
N HIS A 314 -9.02 6.76 -15.39
CA HIS A 314 -9.12 8.22 -15.53
C HIS A 314 -10.51 8.76 -15.18
N PHE A 315 -11.57 8.18 -15.75
CA PHE A 315 -12.95 8.57 -15.42
C PHE A 315 -13.29 8.41 -13.94
N THR A 316 -12.99 7.25 -13.34
CA THR A 316 -13.25 7.02 -11.91
C THR A 316 -12.45 7.96 -11.02
N SER A 317 -11.26 8.36 -11.46
CA SER A 317 -10.39 9.25 -10.70
C SER A 317 -10.99 10.63 -10.47
N THR A 318 -11.84 11.13 -11.38
CA THR A 318 -12.53 12.42 -11.21
C THR A 318 -13.60 12.36 -10.12
N HIS A 319 -14.26 11.21 -9.98
CA HIS A 319 -15.29 11.00 -8.96
C HIS A 319 -14.66 10.92 -7.57
N ILE A 320 -13.53 10.21 -7.48
CA ILE A 320 -12.77 10.10 -6.23
C ILE A 320 -12.19 11.48 -5.87
N SER A 321 -11.76 12.27 -6.85
CA SER A 321 -11.33 13.66 -6.64
C SER A 321 -12.44 14.45 -5.95
N HIS A 322 -13.64 14.42 -6.50
CA HIS A 322 -14.80 15.08 -5.91
C HIS A 322 -15.05 14.67 -4.45
N LEU A 323 -15.00 13.37 -4.15
CA LEU A 323 -15.20 12.87 -2.78
C LEU A 323 -14.13 13.34 -1.78
N LEU A 324 -12.90 13.57 -2.25
CA LEU A 324 -11.82 14.11 -1.41
C LEU A 324 -11.94 15.63 -1.26
N GLU A 325 -12.20 16.35 -2.36
CA GLU A 325 -12.36 17.81 -2.37
C GLU A 325 -13.52 18.28 -1.48
N THR A 326 -14.63 17.53 -1.46
CA THR A 326 -15.79 17.83 -0.60
C THR A 326 -15.63 17.31 0.83
N GLY A 327 -14.56 16.56 1.13
CA GLY A 327 -14.34 15.92 2.43
C GLY A 327 -15.28 14.75 2.73
N GLN A 328 -16.11 14.33 1.78
CA GLN A 328 -17.08 13.24 1.95
C GLN A 328 -16.39 11.90 2.22
N LEU A 329 -15.27 11.60 1.57
CA LEU A 329 -14.55 10.35 1.81
C LEU A 329 -13.99 10.30 3.24
N GLN A 330 -13.37 11.39 3.71
CA GLN A 330 -12.83 11.45 5.07
C GLN A 330 -13.95 11.34 6.12
N SER A 331 -15.08 11.99 5.88
CA SER A 331 -16.26 11.89 6.73
C SER A 331 -16.78 10.45 6.76
N TYR A 332 -16.87 9.78 5.60
CA TYR A 332 -17.29 8.38 5.52
C TYR A 332 -16.36 7.43 6.28
N ILE A 333 -15.03 7.62 6.15
CA ILE A 333 -14.04 6.87 6.92
C ILE A 333 -14.26 7.04 8.43
N THR A 334 -14.44 8.29 8.86
CA THR A 334 -14.54 8.67 10.28
C THR A 334 -15.85 8.24 10.93
N ASP A 335 -16.96 8.46 10.23
CA ASP A 335 -18.32 8.31 10.78
C ASP A 335 -18.93 6.95 10.48
N THR A 336 -18.43 6.23 9.47
CA THR A 336 -18.99 4.92 9.06
C THR A 336 -17.97 3.80 9.19
N LEU A 337 -16.83 3.88 8.50
CA LEU A 337 -15.90 2.75 8.42
C LEU A 337 -15.24 2.44 9.76
N ARG A 338 -14.62 3.43 10.41
CA ARG A 338 -13.94 3.22 11.70
C ARG A 338 -14.88 2.69 12.79
N PRO A 339 -16.07 3.28 13.04
CA PRO A 339 -17.00 2.72 14.02
C PRO A 339 -17.44 1.28 13.70
N ALA A 340 -17.69 0.98 12.41
CA ALA A 340 -18.11 -0.36 12.00
C ALA A 340 -17.00 -1.40 12.19
N TYR A 341 -15.76 -1.10 11.79
CA TYR A 341 -14.63 -2.00 11.98
C TYR A 341 -14.24 -2.14 13.46
N ALA A 342 -14.27 -1.06 14.24
CA ALA A 342 -14.03 -1.12 15.68
C ALA A 342 -15.05 -2.01 16.41
N SER A 343 -16.34 -1.91 16.06
CA SER A 343 -17.38 -2.78 16.62
C SER A 343 -17.12 -4.25 16.29
N ARG A 344 -16.70 -4.56 15.06
CA ARG A 344 -16.34 -5.93 14.65
C ARG A 344 -15.09 -6.44 15.37
N TYR A 345 -14.05 -5.63 15.43
CA TYR A 345 -12.81 -5.92 16.15
C TYR A 345 -13.09 -6.23 17.62
N ARG A 346 -13.81 -5.36 18.34
CA ARG A 346 -14.14 -5.54 19.77
C ARG A 346 -14.90 -6.84 20.02
N ARG A 347 -15.87 -7.20 19.15
CA ARG A 347 -16.62 -8.46 19.25
C ARG A 347 -15.72 -9.68 19.02
N MET A 348 -14.85 -9.62 18.01
CA MET A 348 -13.90 -10.69 17.70
C MET A 348 -12.91 -10.88 18.87
N MET A 349 -12.32 -9.80 19.36
CA MET A 349 -11.38 -9.84 20.47
C MET A 349 -12.01 -10.36 21.76
N ALA A 350 -13.23 -9.91 22.10
CA ALA A 350 -13.96 -10.43 23.26
C ALA A 350 -14.20 -11.95 23.14
N ALA A 351 -14.49 -12.46 21.94
CA ALA A 351 -14.64 -13.90 21.70
C ALA A 351 -13.29 -14.64 21.81
N ILE A 352 -12.22 -14.11 21.23
CA ILE A 352 -10.87 -14.69 21.32
C ILE A 352 -10.40 -14.76 22.78
N GLU A 353 -10.56 -13.67 23.53
CA GLU A 353 -10.20 -13.60 24.95
C GLU A 353 -10.98 -14.61 25.78
N LYS A 354 -12.28 -14.74 25.53
CA LYS A 354 -13.15 -15.65 26.27
C LYS A 354 -12.89 -17.12 25.94
N HIS A 355 -12.63 -17.44 24.67
CA HIS A 355 -12.69 -18.82 24.18
C HIS A 355 -11.35 -19.41 23.73
N LEU A 356 -10.41 -18.59 23.23
CA LEU A 356 -9.18 -19.07 22.62
C LEU A 356 -7.94 -18.84 23.49
N LEU A 357 -7.85 -17.71 24.19
CA LEU A 357 -6.72 -17.46 25.10
C LEU A 357 -6.61 -18.52 26.21
N PRO A 358 -7.71 -18.99 26.85
CA PRO A 358 -7.63 -20.08 27.83
C PRO A 358 -7.10 -21.41 27.26
N LEU A 359 -7.15 -21.57 25.93
CA LEU A 359 -6.65 -22.74 25.22
C LEU A 359 -5.19 -22.58 24.73
N GLY A 360 -4.53 -21.47 25.09
CA GLY A 360 -3.13 -21.21 24.76
C GLY A 360 -2.88 -20.49 23.44
N VAL A 361 -3.92 -19.98 22.76
CA VAL A 361 -3.75 -19.10 21.60
C VAL A 361 -3.11 -17.78 22.05
N ARG A 362 -2.15 -17.27 21.27
CA ARG A 362 -1.47 -15.99 21.54
C ARG A 362 -1.84 -14.94 20.51
N LEU A 363 -1.93 -13.69 20.96
CA LEU A 363 -2.14 -12.53 20.08
C LEU A 363 -0.78 -12.04 19.55
N PRO A 364 -0.66 -11.60 18.29
CA PRO A 364 0.63 -11.23 17.68
C PRO A 364 1.33 -10.03 18.31
N GLN A 365 0.60 -9.07 18.88
CA GLN A 365 1.09 -7.94 19.69
C GLN A 365 -0.06 -7.56 20.64
N SER A 366 0.02 -7.97 21.91
CA SER A 366 -1.09 -7.91 22.87
C SER A 366 -1.23 -6.56 23.60
N ASP A 367 -0.25 -5.68 23.47
CA ASP A 367 -0.05 -4.44 24.24
C ASP A 367 -0.21 -3.17 23.38
N ARG A 368 -0.97 -3.24 22.29
CA ARG A 368 -1.15 -2.09 21.41
C ARG A 368 -2.17 -1.09 21.95
N ASP A 369 -1.82 0.18 21.91
CA ASP A 369 -2.74 1.29 22.16
C ASP A 369 -3.63 1.62 20.95
N ILE A 370 -3.21 1.23 19.75
CA ILE A 370 -3.87 1.54 18.47
C ILE A 370 -4.05 0.27 17.65
N VAL A 371 -5.24 0.11 17.07
CA VAL A 371 -5.63 -1.03 16.23
C VAL A 371 -6.33 -0.51 14.97
N GLY A 372 -6.47 -1.38 13.95
CA GLY A 372 -7.10 -1.05 12.68
C GLY A 372 -7.55 -2.27 11.88
#